data_AF-A0A9D9LNX8-F1
#
_entry.id   AF-A0A9D9LNX8-F1
#
_cell.length_a   1.000
_cell.length_b   1.000
_cell.length_c   1.000
_cell.angle_alpha   90.00
_cell.angle_beta   90.00
_cell.angle_gamma   90.00
#
_symmetry.space_group_name_H-M   'P 1'
#
loop_
_entity.id
_entity.type
_entity.pdbx_description
1 polymer ?
#
loop_
_entity_poly.entity_id
_entity_poly.type
_entity_poly.pdbx_seq_one_letter_code
_entity_poly.pdbx_strand_id
1 'polypeptide(L)'
;QWFVKQGWRIYIIAKSIDDRLPAWIKNSNSVTILTYNKLSHKQLARFVVEMSHLYNFDTIVVQGLWLRRIDIVHSKQSAPIIHCNHGVPLWQCIKKLHALGSLRQRTEKWPILGRAIGWLSYRLGDYFRRSTINTYKMVYDNCDVMTQLCDAYTETMANVLNLPSDNHLMTMHNAQPPAPINYSTNKQREVLYMGRLSHSDKRVDRLLDIWHRVERRHPEWCLKIVGEGRERPALEAQAARLGLQRVEFCGATATPYIYYNTASILCLTSTFEGMPLVLSEAQQAGVVPIAFACVDGIIEILSPSWENGVLVEPFDLDAFAAALSRLMSDDDLRHQMAANCRKKVNHYSIEHVGRAWEQLLEQLASDKPTRDMDTRTITIRAAVADDAELIATAVCMAVGYDRSHPIYPVFRELAEREVAQYSYRNALIAEVDGVAAGAIVGYDGARLEELREPIFPLLEKYLGEALQIEDECEAGEFYLDSIGVLPQFQGLGVGARLLTAMRDRAFADGHQRVGLIVDFENPRAERLYTSLGWHRVGEKRFLGHRMWHLQTEQR
;
A
#
# COMPACT_ATOMS: atom_id res chain seq x y z
N GLN A 1 13.34 -14.71 -11.88
CA GLN A 1 14.25 -15.44 -12.79
C GLN A 1 15.60 -14.75 -12.89
N TRP A 2 15.68 -13.51 -13.38
CA TRP A 2 16.91 -12.72 -13.44
C TRP A 2 17.72 -12.79 -12.14
N PHE A 3 17.15 -12.30 -11.04
CA PHE A 3 17.82 -12.29 -9.74
C PHE A 3 18.30 -13.67 -9.25
N VAL A 4 17.55 -14.74 -9.50
CA VAL A 4 17.99 -16.10 -9.15
C VAL A 4 19.25 -16.49 -9.91
N LYS A 5 19.34 -16.14 -11.21
CA LYS A 5 20.54 -16.38 -12.02
C LYS A 5 21.74 -15.57 -11.51
N GLN A 6 21.47 -14.40 -10.94
CA GLN A 6 22.46 -13.48 -10.39
C GLN A 6 22.82 -13.79 -8.93
N GLY A 7 22.36 -14.93 -8.40
CA GLY A 7 22.73 -15.41 -7.06
C GLY A 7 21.92 -14.81 -5.90
N TRP A 8 20.88 -14.01 -6.19
CA TRP A 8 20.03 -13.46 -5.14
C TRP A 8 19.19 -14.53 -4.45
N ARG A 9 19.04 -14.38 -3.14
CA ARG A 9 18.04 -15.10 -2.36
C ARG A 9 16.75 -14.30 -2.31
N ILE A 10 15.65 -14.92 -2.73
CA ILE A 10 14.36 -14.25 -2.90
C ILE A 10 13.37 -14.77 -1.87
N TYR A 11 12.74 -13.84 -1.15
CA TYR A 11 11.66 -14.14 -0.21
C TYR A 11 10.35 -13.58 -0.74
N ILE A 12 9.37 -14.45 -0.97
CA ILE A 12 8.04 -14.05 -1.45
C ILE A 12 7.07 -14.11 -0.27
N ILE A 13 6.60 -12.95 0.19
CA ILE A 13 5.57 -12.87 1.21
C ILE A 13 4.19 -12.91 0.53
N ALA A 14 3.38 -13.91 0.85
CA ALA A 14 2.07 -14.11 0.21
C ALA A 14 1.01 -14.63 1.20
N LYS A 15 -0.26 -14.30 0.96
CA LYS A 15 -1.36 -14.79 1.80
C LYS A 15 -1.54 -16.31 1.71
N SER A 16 -1.33 -16.88 0.52
CA SER A 16 -1.48 -18.30 0.27
C SER A 16 -0.68 -18.70 -0.96
N ILE A 17 -0.37 -19.98 -1.05
CA ILE A 17 0.24 -20.63 -2.22
C ILE A 17 -0.90 -21.11 -3.12
N ASP A 18 -0.76 -20.86 -4.41
CA ASP A 18 -1.69 -21.32 -5.45
C ASP A 18 -0.99 -22.37 -6.33
N ASP A 19 -1.72 -23.41 -6.74
CA ASP A 19 -1.16 -24.46 -7.59
C ASP A 19 -0.62 -23.95 -8.93
N ARG A 20 -1.06 -22.77 -9.37
CA ARG A 20 -0.58 -22.07 -10.58
C ARG A 20 0.81 -21.44 -10.42
N LEU A 21 1.44 -21.52 -9.25
CA LEU A 21 2.82 -21.09 -9.08
C LEU A 21 3.73 -21.79 -10.09
N PRO A 22 4.55 -21.04 -10.86
CA PRO A 22 5.46 -21.63 -11.83
C PRO A 22 6.38 -22.67 -11.21
N ALA A 23 6.61 -23.78 -11.92
CA ALA A 23 7.45 -24.88 -11.43
C ALA A 23 8.87 -24.41 -11.01
N TRP A 24 9.44 -23.44 -11.73
CA TRP A 24 10.76 -22.89 -11.39
C TRP A 24 10.78 -22.16 -10.04
N ILE A 25 9.65 -21.61 -9.58
CA ILE A 25 9.56 -21.03 -8.22
C ILE A 25 9.49 -22.17 -7.19
N LYS A 26 8.62 -23.16 -7.44
CA LYS A 26 8.44 -24.31 -6.52
C LYS A 26 9.73 -25.12 -6.33
N ASN A 27 10.56 -25.21 -7.37
CA ASN A 27 11.75 -26.05 -7.40
C ASN A 27 13.07 -25.27 -7.14
N SER A 28 13.01 -23.97 -6.85
CA SER A 28 14.23 -23.17 -6.65
C SER A 28 14.65 -23.15 -5.19
N ASN A 29 15.89 -23.56 -4.91
CA ASN A 29 16.50 -23.43 -3.58
C ASN A 29 16.79 -21.98 -3.17
N SER A 30 16.80 -21.06 -4.14
CA SER A 30 17.03 -19.62 -3.91
C SER A 30 15.75 -18.86 -3.61
N VAL A 31 14.57 -19.50 -3.71
CA VAL A 31 13.27 -18.86 -3.45
C VAL A 31 12.62 -19.47 -2.21
N THR A 32 12.25 -18.64 -1.25
CA THR A 32 11.49 -19.04 -0.06
C THR A 32 10.15 -18.31 -0.04
N ILE A 33 9.04 -19.05 0.10
CA ILE A 33 7.71 -18.45 0.19
C ILE A 33 7.30 -18.39 1.67
N LEU A 34 7.04 -17.18 2.16
CA LEU A 34 6.61 -16.90 3.53
C LEU A 34 5.11 -16.60 3.51
N THR A 35 4.31 -17.55 4.03
CA THR A 35 2.85 -17.43 4.01
C THR A 35 2.31 -16.82 5.29
N TYR A 36 1.21 -16.06 5.17
CA TYR A 36 0.49 -15.51 6.33
C TYR A 36 -1.02 -15.70 6.18
N ASN A 37 -1.73 -15.96 7.28
CA ASN A 37 -3.18 -16.17 7.25
C ASN A 37 -3.94 -15.06 7.97
N LYS A 38 -4.93 -14.46 7.30
CA LYS A 38 -5.91 -13.50 7.86
C LYS A 38 -5.32 -12.44 8.81
N LEU A 39 -4.24 -11.76 8.41
CA LEU A 39 -3.69 -10.64 9.17
C LEU A 39 -4.39 -9.32 8.83
N SER A 40 -4.66 -8.49 9.83
CA SER A 40 -5.00 -7.08 9.62
C SER A 40 -3.84 -6.32 8.97
N HIS A 41 -4.09 -5.14 8.39
CA HIS A 41 -3.04 -4.34 7.74
C HIS A 41 -1.86 -4.01 8.68
N LYS A 42 -2.12 -3.75 9.98
CA LYS A 42 -1.05 -3.50 10.96
C LYS A 42 -0.27 -4.78 11.30
N GLN A 43 -0.95 -5.90 11.46
CA GLN A 43 -0.30 -7.19 11.73
C GLN A 43 0.55 -7.65 10.55
N LEU A 44 0.07 -7.45 9.32
CA LEU A 44 0.83 -7.78 8.12
C LEU A 44 2.11 -6.95 8.01
N ALA A 45 2.05 -5.65 8.29
CA ALA A 45 3.25 -4.82 8.32
C ALA A 45 4.25 -5.28 9.38
N ARG A 46 3.78 -5.65 10.59
CA ARG A 46 4.64 -6.21 11.64
C ARG A 46 5.26 -7.55 11.22
N PHE A 47 4.49 -8.41 10.56
CA PHE A 47 5.00 -9.67 10.01
C PHE A 47 6.11 -9.43 8.97
N VAL A 48 5.94 -8.45 8.07
CA VAL A 48 7.00 -8.09 7.11
C VAL A 48 8.26 -7.61 7.83
N VAL A 49 8.13 -6.78 8.87
CA VAL A 49 9.25 -6.33 9.71
C VAL A 49 9.96 -7.51 10.39
N GLU A 50 9.19 -8.42 11.00
CA GLU A 50 9.73 -9.61 11.65
C GLU A 50 10.52 -10.50 10.68
N MET A 51 9.95 -10.77 9.49
CA MET A 51 10.63 -11.56 8.46
C MET A 51 11.86 -10.85 7.91
N SER A 52 11.80 -9.52 7.77
CA SER A 52 12.95 -8.71 7.33
C SER A 52 14.14 -8.83 8.28
N HIS A 53 13.89 -8.82 9.59
CA HIS A 53 14.93 -8.99 10.60
C HIS A 53 15.42 -10.44 10.68
N LEU A 54 14.50 -11.41 10.66
CA LEU A 54 14.83 -12.83 10.76
C LEU A 54 15.72 -13.31 9.60
N TYR A 55 15.46 -12.81 8.39
CA TYR A 55 16.17 -13.22 7.18
C TYR A 55 17.14 -12.17 6.64
N ASN A 56 17.32 -11.06 7.35
CA ASN A 56 18.23 -9.96 7.02
C ASN A 56 18.08 -9.49 5.57
N PHE A 57 16.90 -8.99 5.20
CA PHE A 57 16.63 -8.52 3.84
C PHE A 57 17.50 -7.29 3.50
N ASP A 58 18.16 -7.33 2.35
CA ASP A 58 18.90 -6.18 1.80
C ASP A 58 17.99 -5.14 1.12
N THR A 59 16.79 -5.55 0.73
CA THR A 59 15.78 -4.71 0.06
C THR A 59 14.40 -5.32 0.23
N ILE A 60 13.37 -4.49 0.25
CA ILE A 60 11.96 -4.91 0.24
C ILE A 60 11.27 -4.37 -1.01
N VAL A 61 10.73 -5.24 -1.85
CA VAL A 61 9.94 -4.84 -3.03
C VAL A 61 8.46 -5.05 -2.79
N VAL A 62 7.69 -3.95 -2.76
CA VAL A 62 6.25 -3.93 -2.50
C VAL A 62 5.48 -3.81 -3.81
N GLN A 63 4.81 -4.88 -4.21
CA GLN A 63 4.07 -4.94 -5.48
C GLN A 63 2.64 -4.39 -5.35
N GLY A 64 2.44 -3.09 -5.61
CA GLY A 64 1.13 -2.42 -5.54
C GLY A 64 0.63 -2.15 -4.11
N LEU A 65 -0.64 -1.74 -3.99
CA LEU A 65 -1.19 -1.16 -2.75
C LEU A 65 -1.74 -2.17 -1.70
N TRP A 66 -1.23 -3.41 -1.66
CA TRP A 66 -1.73 -4.40 -0.67
C TRP A 66 -1.17 -4.13 0.74
N LEU A 67 0.07 -3.64 0.84
CA LEU A 67 0.71 -3.28 2.10
C LEU A 67 0.31 -1.87 2.54
N ARG A 68 -0.94 -1.71 2.98
CA ARG A 68 -1.52 -0.39 3.34
C ARG A 68 -0.84 0.34 4.51
N ARG A 69 -0.03 -0.36 5.30
CA ARG A 69 0.71 0.20 6.44
C ARG A 69 2.22 0.10 6.22
N ILE A 70 2.65 0.51 5.02
CA ILE A 70 4.06 0.56 4.64
C ILE A 70 4.85 1.49 5.54
N ASP A 71 4.21 2.52 6.12
CA ASP A 71 4.75 3.40 7.17
C ASP A 71 5.29 2.62 8.39
N ILE A 72 4.61 1.54 8.79
CA ILE A 72 5.06 0.68 9.91
C ILE A 72 6.31 -0.10 9.51
N VAL A 73 6.41 -0.53 8.24
CA VAL A 73 7.60 -1.22 7.74
C VAL A 73 8.74 -0.22 7.66
N HIS A 74 8.57 0.87 6.91
CA HIS A 74 9.53 1.94 6.76
C HIS A 74 10.12 2.43 8.09
N SER A 75 9.29 2.62 9.12
CA SER A 75 9.73 3.08 10.44
C SER A 75 10.43 2.04 11.32
N LYS A 76 10.50 0.76 10.94
CA LYS A 76 10.98 -0.32 11.83
C LYS A 76 12.01 -1.27 11.21
N GLN A 77 12.43 -1.02 9.98
CA GLN A 77 13.48 -1.78 9.31
C GLN A 77 14.36 -0.86 8.47
N SER A 78 15.62 -1.23 8.29
CA SER A 78 16.64 -0.41 7.63
C SER A 78 16.78 -0.67 6.13
N ALA A 79 16.29 -1.79 5.62
CA ALA A 79 16.38 -2.12 4.20
C ALA A 79 15.59 -1.11 3.35
N PRO A 80 16.12 -0.67 2.20
CA PRO A 80 15.39 0.18 1.31
C PRO A 80 14.11 -0.50 0.79
N ILE A 81 13.03 0.27 0.72
CA ILE A 81 11.72 -0.18 0.26
C ILE A 81 11.47 0.39 -1.13
N ILE A 82 11.29 -0.50 -2.10
CA ILE A 82 10.90 -0.15 -3.47
C ILE A 82 9.40 -0.46 -3.63
N HIS A 83 8.58 0.54 -3.93
CA HIS A 83 7.17 0.33 -4.22
C HIS A 83 6.92 0.34 -5.74
N CYS A 84 6.30 -0.72 -6.27
CA CYS A 84 5.98 -0.83 -7.68
C CYS A 84 4.49 -0.58 -7.96
N ASN A 85 4.18 0.44 -8.76
CA ASN A 85 2.80 0.66 -9.22
C ASN A 85 2.53 -0.07 -10.54
N HIS A 86 1.67 -1.10 -10.51
CA HIS A 86 1.38 -2.01 -11.63
C HIS A 86 0.23 -1.59 -12.57
N GLY A 87 -0.32 -0.39 -12.38
CA GLY A 87 -1.48 0.07 -13.15
C GLY A 87 -1.38 1.55 -13.46
N VAL A 88 -2.34 2.05 -14.24
CA VAL A 88 -2.49 3.49 -14.50
C VAL A 88 -2.51 4.22 -13.16
N PRO A 89 -1.75 5.33 -12.99
CA PRO A 89 -1.88 6.19 -11.83
C PRO A 89 -3.37 6.51 -11.56
N LEU A 90 -3.81 6.28 -10.31
CA LEU A 90 -5.21 6.46 -9.87
C LEU A 90 -6.27 5.58 -10.58
N TRP A 91 -5.92 4.43 -11.14
CA TRP A 91 -6.89 3.53 -11.80
C TRP A 91 -8.10 3.14 -10.91
N GLN A 92 -7.95 3.17 -9.58
CA GLN A 92 -9.02 2.91 -8.62
C GLN A 92 -10.14 3.96 -8.74
N CYS A 93 -9.78 5.21 -9.03
CA CYS A 93 -10.72 6.29 -9.31
C CYS A 93 -11.43 6.05 -10.64
N ILE A 94 -10.68 5.68 -11.69
CA ILE A 94 -11.24 5.36 -13.01
C ILE A 94 -12.31 4.27 -12.89
N LYS A 95 -12.00 3.18 -12.18
CA LYS A 95 -12.94 2.07 -11.95
C LYS A 95 -14.21 2.52 -11.21
N LYS A 96 -14.08 3.35 -10.17
CA LYS A 96 -15.24 3.88 -9.42
C LYS A 96 -16.08 4.84 -10.26
N LEU A 97 -15.45 5.75 -11.01
CA LEU A 97 -16.14 6.66 -11.92
C LEU A 97 -16.92 5.90 -13.00
N HIS A 98 -16.34 4.83 -13.56
CA HIS A 98 -17.04 3.98 -14.52
C HIS A 98 -18.27 3.29 -13.89
N ALA A 99 -18.18 2.83 -12.64
CA ALA A 99 -19.31 2.27 -11.92
C ALA A 99 -20.42 3.31 -11.64
N LEU A 100 -20.05 4.56 -11.36
CA LEU A 100 -21.00 5.66 -11.19
C LEU A 100 -21.65 6.10 -12.51
N GLY A 101 -20.89 6.07 -13.62
CA GLY A 101 -21.41 6.36 -14.96
C GLY A 101 -22.49 5.38 -15.42
N SER A 102 -22.35 4.10 -15.11
CA SER A 102 -23.38 3.09 -15.45
C SER A 102 -24.66 3.25 -14.61
N LEU A 103 -24.55 3.70 -13.35
CA LEU A 103 -25.69 4.08 -12.52
C LEU A 103 -26.44 5.29 -13.09
N ARG A 104 -25.71 6.28 -13.62
CA ARG A 104 -26.29 7.46 -14.28
C ARG A 104 -27.08 7.08 -15.53
N GLN A 105 -26.53 6.24 -16.41
CA GLN A 105 -27.25 5.76 -17.60
C GLN A 105 -28.56 5.03 -17.25
N ARG A 106 -28.58 4.25 -16.16
CA ARG A 106 -29.81 3.57 -15.68
C ARG A 106 -30.89 4.52 -15.18
N THR A 107 -30.54 5.76 -14.84
CA THR A 107 -31.43 6.74 -14.22
C THR A 107 -31.81 7.90 -15.15
N GLU A 108 -31.40 7.85 -16.43
CA GLU A 108 -31.74 8.87 -17.45
C GLU A 108 -33.25 9.09 -17.61
N LYS A 109 -34.08 8.09 -17.31
CA LYS A 109 -35.55 8.20 -17.33
C LYS A 109 -36.12 9.13 -16.25
N TRP A 110 -35.32 9.57 -15.27
CA TRP A 110 -35.74 10.36 -14.11
C TRP A 110 -34.88 11.62 -13.97
N PRO A 111 -35.16 12.71 -14.69
CA PRO A 111 -34.21 13.82 -14.84
C PRO A 111 -33.82 14.53 -13.52
N ILE A 112 -34.75 14.67 -12.57
CA ILE A 112 -34.46 15.28 -11.25
C ILE A 112 -33.58 14.34 -10.40
N LEU A 113 -33.95 13.06 -10.33
CA LEU A 113 -33.20 12.04 -9.61
C LEU A 113 -31.82 11.82 -10.25
N GLY A 114 -31.73 11.84 -11.58
CA GLY A 114 -30.49 11.75 -12.34
C GLY A 114 -29.56 12.94 -12.12
N ARG A 115 -30.09 14.16 -11.94
CA ARG A 115 -29.29 15.34 -11.53
C ARG A 115 -28.76 15.20 -10.10
N ALA A 116 -29.60 14.76 -9.16
CA ALA A 116 -29.18 14.54 -7.78
C ALA A 116 -28.12 13.43 -7.66
N ILE A 117 -28.32 12.29 -8.36
CA ILE A 117 -27.36 11.20 -8.45
C ILE A 117 -26.08 11.66 -9.14
N GLY A 118 -26.17 12.47 -10.20
CA GLY A 118 -25.01 13.02 -10.89
C GLY A 118 -24.17 13.92 -9.99
N TRP A 119 -24.81 14.83 -9.24
CA TRP A 119 -24.14 15.69 -8.27
C TRP A 119 -23.50 14.90 -7.12
N LEU A 120 -24.23 13.93 -6.56
CA LEU A 120 -23.70 13.05 -5.51
C LEU A 120 -22.52 12.20 -6.03
N SER A 121 -22.63 11.68 -7.26
CA SER A 121 -21.56 10.92 -7.92
C SER A 121 -20.32 11.77 -8.15
N TYR A 122 -20.49 13.05 -8.50
CA TYR A 122 -19.38 14.00 -8.64
C TYR A 122 -18.69 14.27 -7.29
N ARG A 123 -19.45 14.59 -6.23
CA ARG A 123 -18.88 14.80 -4.88
C ARG A 123 -18.18 13.56 -4.33
N LEU A 124 -18.80 12.38 -4.48
CA LEU A 124 -18.18 11.11 -4.10
C LEU A 124 -16.93 10.83 -4.94
N GLY A 125 -16.96 11.13 -6.23
CA GLY A 125 -15.81 11.02 -7.14
C GLY A 125 -14.63 11.86 -6.66
N ASP A 126 -14.84 13.12 -6.31
CA ASP A 126 -13.80 14.01 -5.79
C ASP A 126 -13.24 13.52 -4.45
N TYR A 127 -14.12 13.14 -3.51
CA TYR A 127 -13.70 12.53 -2.24
C TYR A 127 -12.84 11.28 -2.45
N PHE A 128 -13.27 10.36 -3.32
CA PHE A 128 -12.50 9.15 -3.62
C PHE A 128 -11.18 9.47 -4.31
N ARG A 129 -11.13 10.48 -5.17
CA ARG A 129 -9.89 10.94 -5.80
C ARG A 129 -8.92 11.43 -4.75
N ARG A 130 -9.33 12.34 -3.86
CA ARG A 130 -8.50 12.85 -2.76
C ARG A 130 -8.00 11.74 -1.84
N SER A 131 -8.89 10.82 -1.44
CA SER A 131 -8.52 9.67 -0.60
C SER A 131 -7.50 8.74 -1.28
N THR A 132 -7.63 8.53 -2.59
CA THR A 132 -6.69 7.70 -3.37
C THR A 132 -5.34 8.40 -3.49
N ILE A 133 -5.33 9.70 -3.78
CA ILE A 133 -4.12 10.53 -3.81
C ILE A 133 -3.41 10.48 -2.45
N ASN A 134 -4.13 10.67 -1.33
CA ASN A 134 -3.54 10.57 0.01
C ASN A 134 -2.93 9.18 0.29
N THR A 135 -3.53 8.12 -0.27
CA THR A 135 -2.96 6.77 -0.14
C THR A 135 -1.65 6.65 -0.92
N TYR A 136 -1.60 7.12 -2.16
CA TYR A 136 -0.37 7.13 -2.95
C TYR A 136 0.70 8.01 -2.32
N LYS A 137 0.32 9.19 -1.80
CA LYS A 137 1.22 10.08 -1.07
C LYS A 137 1.80 9.41 0.19
N MET A 138 0.97 8.74 0.99
CA MET A 138 1.45 7.99 2.15
C MET A 138 2.44 6.89 1.75
N VAL A 139 2.20 6.19 0.65
CA VAL A 139 3.14 5.18 0.15
C VAL A 139 4.44 5.81 -0.32
N TYR A 140 4.35 6.90 -1.11
CA TYR A 140 5.48 7.66 -1.60
C TYR A 140 6.36 8.15 -0.45
N ASP A 141 5.76 8.82 0.54
CA ASP A 141 6.48 9.35 1.71
C ASP A 141 7.13 8.24 2.59
N ASN A 142 6.83 6.95 2.35
CA ASN A 142 7.29 5.80 3.13
C ASN A 142 7.92 4.68 2.28
N CYS A 143 8.42 5.02 1.09
CA CYS A 143 9.30 4.16 0.32
C CYS A 143 10.56 4.93 -0.09
N ASP A 144 11.64 4.21 -0.39
CA ASP A 144 12.89 4.77 -0.88
C ASP A 144 12.79 5.14 -2.36
N VAL A 145 12.10 4.31 -3.14
CA VAL A 145 11.84 4.51 -4.57
C VAL A 145 10.44 4.03 -4.90
N MET A 146 9.71 4.81 -5.68
CA MET A 146 8.43 4.38 -6.26
C MET A 146 8.53 4.24 -7.77
N THR A 147 8.33 3.03 -8.28
CA THR A 147 8.43 2.75 -9.71
C THR A 147 7.08 2.85 -10.43
N GLN A 148 7.11 3.35 -11.67
CA GLN A 148 6.01 3.36 -12.63
C GLN A 148 6.39 2.60 -13.89
N LEU A 149 5.39 2.15 -14.66
CA LEU A 149 5.62 1.27 -15.81
C LEU A 149 6.14 1.97 -17.08
N CYS A 150 6.05 3.29 -17.17
CA CYS A 150 6.58 4.10 -18.27
C CYS A 150 6.76 5.57 -17.82
N ASP A 151 7.52 6.34 -18.58
CA ASP A 151 7.86 7.74 -18.25
C ASP A 151 6.62 8.63 -18.13
N ALA A 152 5.65 8.49 -19.04
CA ALA A 152 4.40 9.23 -18.97
C ALA A 152 3.60 8.95 -17.69
N TYR A 153 3.65 7.73 -17.15
CA TYR A 153 3.05 7.41 -15.85
C TYR A 153 3.87 7.98 -14.68
N THR A 154 5.20 8.02 -14.80
CA THR A 154 6.10 8.71 -13.85
C THR A 154 5.73 10.19 -13.76
N GLU A 155 5.62 10.88 -14.89
CA GLU A 155 5.20 12.28 -14.96
C GLU A 155 3.79 12.50 -14.42
N THR A 156 2.84 11.64 -14.81
CA THR A 156 1.47 11.70 -14.31
C THR A 156 1.43 11.55 -12.79
N MET A 157 2.20 10.62 -12.22
CA MET A 157 2.27 10.43 -10.78
C MET A 157 2.89 11.63 -10.08
N ALA A 158 3.99 12.19 -10.62
CA ALA A 158 4.63 13.39 -10.08
C ALA A 158 3.66 14.57 -10.02
N ASN A 159 2.91 14.80 -11.11
CA ASN A 159 1.91 15.86 -11.20
C ASN A 159 0.75 15.63 -10.24
N VAL A 160 0.25 14.39 -10.13
CA VAL A 160 -0.85 14.04 -9.24
C VAL A 160 -0.49 14.23 -7.77
N LEU A 161 0.76 13.94 -7.39
CA LEU A 161 1.27 14.03 -6.03
C LEU A 161 1.91 15.40 -5.72
N ASN A 162 2.01 16.29 -6.70
CA ASN A 162 2.65 17.61 -6.61
C ASN A 162 4.10 17.50 -6.08
N LEU A 163 4.89 16.64 -6.71
CA LEU A 163 6.27 16.36 -6.30
C LEU A 163 7.26 17.34 -6.94
N PRO A 164 8.39 17.64 -6.26
CA PRO A 164 9.48 18.40 -6.86
C PRO A 164 10.21 17.57 -7.93
N SER A 165 11.10 18.21 -8.69
CA SER A 165 11.85 17.56 -9.78
C SER A 165 12.86 16.50 -9.29
N ASP A 166 13.39 16.66 -8.09
CA ASP A 166 14.32 15.75 -7.41
C ASP A 166 13.59 14.68 -6.57
N ASN A 167 12.53 14.10 -7.14
CA ASN A 167 11.75 13.05 -6.50
C ASN A 167 12.37 11.65 -6.69
N HIS A 168 11.96 10.69 -5.86
CA HIS A 168 12.40 9.30 -5.96
C HIS A 168 11.46 8.43 -6.83
N LEU A 169 10.78 9.03 -7.83
CA LEU A 169 10.03 8.25 -8.81
C LEU A 169 10.98 7.73 -9.90
N MET A 170 10.76 6.51 -10.36
CA MET A 170 11.56 5.89 -11.42
C MET A 170 10.69 5.12 -12.39
N THR A 171 11.07 5.09 -13.66
CA THR A 171 10.45 4.19 -14.63
C THR A 171 11.09 2.80 -14.56
N MET A 172 10.25 1.77 -14.40
CA MET A 172 10.64 0.38 -14.44
C MET A 172 9.59 -0.42 -15.19
N HIS A 173 9.91 -0.80 -16.43
CA HIS A 173 9.01 -1.57 -17.28
C HIS A 173 8.76 -2.97 -16.74
N ASN A 174 7.63 -3.57 -17.16
CA ASN A 174 7.44 -5.01 -16.98
C ASN A 174 8.43 -5.79 -17.85
N ALA A 175 9.00 -6.86 -17.28
CA ALA A 175 9.87 -7.76 -18.02
C ALA A 175 9.06 -8.80 -18.81
N GLN A 176 9.38 -8.93 -20.09
CA GLN A 176 8.91 -9.97 -20.99
C GLN A 176 9.84 -11.20 -20.90
N PRO A 177 9.32 -12.37 -20.48
CA PRO A 177 10.10 -13.60 -20.47
C PRO A 177 10.62 -13.98 -21.87
N PRO A 178 11.71 -14.77 -21.95
CA PRO A 178 12.15 -15.35 -23.21
C PRO A 178 11.04 -16.12 -23.90
N ALA A 179 11.05 -16.10 -25.24
CA ALA A 179 10.09 -16.85 -26.03
C ALA A 179 10.17 -18.35 -25.67
N PRO A 180 9.04 -19.03 -25.41
CA PRO A 180 9.04 -20.43 -25.04
C PRO A 180 9.39 -21.36 -26.22
N ILE A 181 9.26 -20.85 -27.45
CA ILE A 181 9.58 -21.55 -28.70
C ILE A 181 10.18 -20.57 -29.71
N ASN A 182 10.80 -21.09 -30.77
CA ASN A 182 11.09 -20.31 -31.97
C ASN A 182 9.80 -20.12 -32.76
N TYR A 183 9.22 -18.92 -32.69
CA TYR A 183 7.98 -18.62 -33.39
C TYR A 183 8.15 -18.69 -34.92
N SER A 184 7.15 -19.24 -35.59
CA SER A 184 7.06 -19.25 -37.05
C SER A 184 7.02 -17.83 -37.60
N THR A 185 7.80 -17.59 -38.66
CA THR A 185 7.69 -16.39 -39.50
C THR A 185 6.57 -16.51 -40.52
N ASN A 186 6.16 -17.74 -40.86
CA ASN A 186 5.01 -17.99 -41.72
C ASN A 186 3.73 -17.97 -40.87
N LYS A 187 3.09 -16.80 -40.80
CA LYS A 187 1.85 -16.59 -40.05
C LYS A 187 0.63 -16.94 -40.89
N GLN A 188 -0.43 -17.36 -40.22
CA GLN A 188 -1.74 -17.60 -40.81
C GLN A 188 -2.58 -16.31 -40.77
N ARG A 189 -3.64 -16.26 -41.58
CA ARG A 189 -4.60 -15.15 -41.66
C ARG A 189 -5.56 -15.16 -40.47
N GLU A 190 -5.00 -15.05 -39.28
CA GLU A 190 -5.74 -15.05 -38.02
C GLU A 190 -5.54 -13.73 -37.30
N VAL A 191 -6.66 -13.12 -36.90
CA VAL A 191 -6.71 -12.02 -35.93
C VAL A 191 -6.90 -12.65 -34.55
N LEU A 192 -6.11 -12.22 -33.58
CA LEU A 192 -6.10 -12.76 -32.24
C LEU A 192 -6.56 -11.70 -31.24
N TYR A 193 -7.41 -12.12 -30.32
CA TYR A 193 -7.57 -11.49 -29.02
C TYR A 193 -7.11 -12.46 -27.94
N MET A 194 -6.36 -11.95 -26.96
CA MET A 194 -5.95 -12.75 -25.80
C MET A 194 -6.11 -11.95 -24.50
N GLY A 195 -6.92 -12.45 -23.58
CA GLY A 195 -7.14 -11.81 -22.29
C GLY A 195 -8.47 -12.16 -21.63
N ARG A 196 -8.70 -11.62 -20.43
CA ARG A 196 -9.95 -11.82 -19.68
C ARG A 196 -11.17 -11.31 -20.47
N LEU A 197 -12.27 -12.05 -20.46
CA LEU A 197 -13.54 -11.61 -21.07
C LEU A 197 -14.32 -10.76 -20.05
N SER A 198 -13.98 -9.47 -20.01
CA SER A 198 -14.50 -8.52 -19.02
C SER A 198 -14.86 -7.17 -19.65
N HIS A 199 -16.06 -6.68 -19.31
CA HIS A 199 -16.63 -5.50 -19.94
C HIS A 199 -16.11 -4.19 -19.36
N SER A 200 -15.66 -4.12 -18.10
CA SER A 200 -15.22 -2.81 -17.57
C SER A 200 -13.87 -2.35 -18.12
N ASP A 201 -13.00 -3.29 -18.48
CA ASP A 201 -11.59 -3.08 -18.81
C ASP A 201 -11.27 -3.55 -20.24
N LYS A 202 -11.56 -4.81 -20.59
CA LYS A 202 -11.06 -5.43 -21.83
C LYS A 202 -11.90 -5.21 -23.08
N ARG A 203 -13.22 -5.01 -22.91
CA ARG A 203 -14.13 -4.51 -23.95
C ARG A 203 -14.08 -5.28 -25.28
N VAL A 204 -14.18 -6.61 -25.20
CA VAL A 204 -14.24 -7.51 -26.38
C VAL A 204 -15.51 -7.26 -27.21
N ASP A 205 -16.54 -6.66 -26.63
CA ASP A 205 -17.74 -6.18 -27.35
C ASP A 205 -17.37 -5.27 -28.54
N ARG A 206 -16.42 -4.36 -28.33
CA ARG A 206 -15.92 -3.47 -29.38
C ARG A 206 -15.25 -4.24 -30.51
N LEU A 207 -14.48 -5.28 -30.17
CA LEU A 207 -13.79 -6.10 -31.15
C LEU A 207 -14.76 -6.86 -32.05
N LEU A 208 -15.88 -7.37 -31.51
CA LEU A 208 -16.91 -8.01 -32.32
C LEU A 208 -17.57 -7.02 -33.29
N ASP A 209 -17.84 -5.79 -32.85
CA ASP A 209 -18.37 -4.74 -33.72
C ASP A 209 -17.35 -4.30 -34.78
N ILE A 210 -16.05 -4.25 -34.45
CA ILE A 210 -14.97 -4.00 -35.41
C ILE A 210 -14.89 -5.16 -36.42
N TRP A 211 -14.94 -6.40 -35.94
CA TRP A 211 -14.88 -7.59 -36.78
C TRP A 211 -16.05 -7.63 -37.77
N HIS A 212 -17.26 -7.30 -37.33
CA HIS A 212 -18.44 -7.18 -38.19
C HIS A 212 -18.22 -6.27 -39.41
N ARG A 213 -17.45 -5.18 -39.25
CA ARG A 213 -17.15 -4.23 -40.33
C ARG A 213 -16.15 -4.78 -41.36
N VAL A 214 -15.26 -5.68 -40.95
CA VAL A 214 -14.16 -6.17 -41.80
C VAL A 214 -14.38 -7.59 -42.33
N GLU A 215 -15.09 -8.45 -41.59
CA GLU A 215 -15.20 -9.89 -41.84
C GLU A 215 -15.57 -10.17 -43.31
N ARG A 216 -16.62 -9.53 -43.84
CA ARG A 216 -17.10 -9.78 -45.22
C ARG A 216 -16.11 -9.39 -46.31
N ARG A 217 -15.23 -8.40 -46.06
CA ARG A 217 -14.24 -7.93 -47.04
C ARG A 217 -12.98 -8.79 -47.07
N HIS A 218 -12.78 -9.61 -46.05
CA HIS A 218 -11.59 -10.43 -45.85
C HIS A 218 -12.00 -11.89 -45.55
N PRO A 219 -12.56 -12.61 -46.54
CA PRO A 219 -13.15 -13.93 -46.35
C PRO A 219 -12.16 -15.02 -45.91
N GLU A 220 -10.87 -14.82 -46.20
CA GLU A 220 -9.77 -15.70 -45.82
C GLU A 220 -9.29 -15.55 -44.37
N TRP A 221 -9.80 -14.55 -43.63
CA TRP A 221 -9.39 -14.30 -42.25
C TRP A 221 -10.41 -14.80 -41.23
N CYS A 222 -9.91 -15.25 -40.08
CA CYS A 222 -10.72 -15.56 -38.90
C CYS A 222 -10.27 -14.78 -37.66
N LEU A 223 -11.20 -14.61 -36.71
CA LEU A 223 -10.95 -14.02 -35.41
C LEU A 223 -10.96 -15.13 -34.33
N LYS A 224 -9.84 -15.26 -33.61
CA LYS A 224 -9.72 -16.14 -32.44
C LYS A 224 -9.75 -15.31 -31.15
N ILE A 225 -10.67 -15.66 -30.25
CA ILE A 225 -10.84 -15.03 -28.94
C ILE A 225 -10.39 -16.04 -27.88
N VAL A 226 -9.19 -15.82 -27.34
CA VAL A 226 -8.57 -16.68 -26.33
C VAL A 226 -8.71 -16.04 -24.95
N GLY A 227 -9.36 -16.73 -24.04
CA GLY A 227 -9.57 -16.30 -22.66
C GLY A 227 -10.95 -16.67 -22.12
N GLU A 228 -11.15 -16.38 -20.85
CA GLU A 228 -12.40 -16.64 -20.14
C GLU A 228 -12.85 -15.43 -19.33
N GLY A 229 -14.12 -15.43 -18.96
CA GLY A 229 -14.69 -14.43 -18.07
C GLY A 229 -16.21 -14.39 -18.13
N ARG A 230 -16.79 -13.66 -17.18
CA ARG A 230 -18.25 -13.55 -17.00
C ARG A 230 -19.00 -13.05 -18.23
N GLU A 231 -18.33 -12.33 -19.13
CA GLU A 231 -18.96 -11.76 -20.33
C GLU A 231 -19.05 -12.75 -21.50
N ARG A 232 -18.44 -13.94 -21.40
CA ARG A 232 -18.42 -14.92 -22.50
C ARG A 232 -19.82 -15.17 -23.10
N PRO A 233 -20.88 -15.48 -22.31
CA PRO A 233 -22.20 -15.73 -22.88
C PRO A 233 -22.78 -14.52 -23.63
N ALA A 234 -22.54 -13.31 -23.12
CA ALA A 234 -23.02 -12.08 -23.76
C ALA A 234 -22.27 -11.79 -25.08
N LEU A 235 -20.98 -12.09 -25.14
CA LEU A 235 -20.16 -11.94 -26.34
C LEU A 235 -20.54 -12.95 -27.42
N GLU A 236 -20.78 -14.22 -27.06
CA GLU A 236 -21.27 -15.24 -27.99
C GLU A 236 -22.65 -14.85 -28.56
N ALA A 237 -23.56 -14.35 -27.71
CA ALA A 237 -24.85 -13.83 -28.15
C ALA A 237 -24.73 -12.60 -29.06
N GLN A 238 -23.78 -11.69 -28.80
CA GLN A 238 -23.49 -10.56 -29.67
C GLN A 238 -22.97 -11.02 -31.04
N ALA A 239 -22.05 -11.98 -31.07
CA ALA A 239 -21.52 -12.53 -32.32
C ALA A 239 -22.64 -13.17 -33.17
N ALA A 240 -23.52 -13.95 -32.54
CA ALA A 240 -24.69 -14.52 -33.20
C ALA A 240 -25.65 -13.44 -33.75
N ARG A 241 -25.94 -12.39 -32.95
CA ARG A 241 -26.79 -11.26 -33.37
C ARG A 241 -26.21 -10.48 -34.54
N LEU A 242 -24.89 -10.33 -34.59
CA LEU A 242 -24.16 -9.68 -35.68
C LEU A 242 -24.00 -10.59 -36.91
N GLY A 243 -24.42 -11.86 -36.82
CA GLY A 243 -24.31 -12.84 -37.89
C GLY A 243 -22.87 -13.26 -38.23
N LEU A 244 -21.93 -13.09 -37.29
CA LEU A 244 -20.51 -13.38 -37.50
C LEU A 244 -20.29 -14.88 -37.70
N GLN A 245 -19.55 -15.25 -38.74
CA GLN A 245 -19.34 -16.65 -39.12
C GLN A 245 -17.92 -17.14 -38.82
N ARG A 246 -16.93 -16.23 -38.76
CA ARG A 246 -15.50 -16.56 -38.62
C ARG A 246 -14.94 -16.04 -37.29
N VAL A 247 -15.67 -16.29 -36.22
CA VAL A 247 -15.25 -15.99 -34.84
C VAL A 247 -15.21 -17.29 -34.04
N GLU A 248 -14.08 -17.56 -33.40
CA GLU A 248 -13.88 -18.73 -32.56
C GLU A 248 -13.59 -18.31 -31.11
N PHE A 249 -14.38 -18.82 -30.16
CA PHE A 249 -14.17 -18.62 -28.72
C PHE A 249 -13.41 -19.81 -28.13
N CYS A 250 -12.08 -19.69 -28.08
CA CYS A 250 -11.16 -20.79 -27.77
C CYS A 250 -11.04 -21.10 -26.26
N GLY A 251 -11.62 -20.27 -25.39
CA GLY A 251 -11.52 -20.41 -23.94
C GLY A 251 -10.13 -20.10 -23.37
N ALA A 252 -9.94 -20.38 -22.07
CA ALA A 252 -8.68 -20.14 -21.37
C ALA A 252 -7.66 -21.25 -21.69
N THR A 253 -6.39 -20.86 -21.82
CA THR A 253 -5.31 -21.80 -22.16
C THR A 253 -4.10 -21.61 -21.24
N ALA A 254 -3.40 -22.71 -20.96
CA ALA A 254 -2.08 -22.71 -20.32
C ALA A 254 -0.92 -22.62 -21.35
N THR A 255 -1.21 -22.73 -22.65
CA THR A 255 -0.24 -22.73 -23.75
C THR A 255 -0.51 -21.58 -24.74
N PRO A 256 -0.53 -20.31 -24.30
CA PRO A 256 -0.88 -19.17 -25.16
C PRO A 256 0.03 -19.03 -26.39
N TYR A 257 1.29 -19.49 -26.28
CA TYR A 257 2.27 -19.41 -27.36
C TYR A 257 1.84 -20.09 -28.66
N ILE A 258 0.95 -21.09 -28.62
CA ILE A 258 0.47 -21.74 -29.86
C ILE A 258 -0.33 -20.77 -30.74
N TYR A 259 -1.10 -19.87 -30.12
CA TYR A 259 -1.91 -18.87 -30.83
C TYR A 259 -1.04 -17.74 -31.37
N TYR A 260 -0.06 -17.29 -30.58
CA TYR A 260 0.93 -16.33 -31.06
C TYR A 260 1.80 -16.90 -32.21
N ASN A 261 2.01 -18.21 -32.24
CA ASN A 261 2.76 -18.86 -33.31
C ASN A 261 2.06 -18.76 -34.67
N THR A 262 0.72 -18.82 -34.69
CA THR A 262 -0.07 -18.81 -35.94
C THR A 262 -0.63 -17.44 -36.30
N ALA A 263 -1.01 -16.60 -35.32
CA ALA A 263 -1.68 -15.34 -35.62
C ALA A 263 -0.80 -14.31 -36.36
N SER A 264 -1.43 -13.51 -37.21
CA SER A 264 -0.76 -12.39 -37.90
C SER A 264 -0.96 -11.06 -37.19
N ILE A 265 -2.13 -10.86 -36.58
CA ILE A 265 -2.54 -9.57 -35.98
C ILE A 265 -3.10 -9.83 -34.59
N LEU A 266 -2.75 -9.00 -33.60
CA LEU A 266 -3.35 -8.99 -32.27
C LEU A 266 -4.18 -7.71 -32.08
N CYS A 267 -5.44 -7.83 -31.68
CA CYS A 267 -6.29 -6.69 -31.36
C CYS A 267 -6.47 -6.49 -29.85
N LEU A 268 -6.23 -5.25 -29.38
CA LEU A 268 -6.48 -4.83 -28.00
C LEU A 268 -7.47 -3.65 -27.96
N THR A 269 -8.71 -3.90 -27.55
CA THR A 269 -9.81 -2.91 -27.56
C THR A 269 -10.14 -2.34 -26.17
N SER A 270 -9.20 -2.46 -25.22
CA SER A 270 -9.37 -2.12 -23.80
C SER A 270 -9.74 -0.65 -23.55
N THR A 271 -10.42 -0.39 -22.43
CA THR A 271 -10.68 0.97 -21.92
C THR A 271 -9.47 1.54 -21.16
N PHE A 272 -8.79 0.70 -20.39
CA PHE A 272 -7.60 1.07 -19.64
C PHE A 272 -6.70 -0.16 -19.44
N GLU A 273 -5.39 0.06 -19.36
CA GLU A 273 -4.36 -0.95 -19.10
C GLU A 273 -3.25 -0.33 -18.27
N GLY A 274 -2.54 -1.12 -17.45
CA GLY A 274 -1.25 -0.67 -16.91
C GLY A 274 -0.23 -0.64 -18.04
N MET A 275 0.50 -1.73 -18.19
CA MET A 275 1.34 -2.02 -19.36
C MET A 275 0.97 -3.43 -19.85
N PRO A 276 0.18 -3.55 -20.93
CA PRO A 276 -0.44 -4.81 -21.30
C PRO A 276 0.57 -5.79 -21.91
N LEU A 277 0.95 -6.81 -21.14
CA LEU A 277 1.93 -7.84 -21.53
C LEU A 277 1.57 -8.55 -22.84
N VAL A 278 0.27 -8.67 -23.17
CA VAL A 278 -0.18 -9.28 -24.42
C VAL A 278 0.40 -8.58 -25.66
N LEU A 279 0.67 -7.27 -25.59
CA LEU A 279 1.28 -6.53 -26.70
C LEU A 279 2.77 -6.90 -26.87
N SER A 280 3.54 -6.97 -25.79
CA SER A 280 4.94 -7.38 -25.84
C SER A 280 5.09 -8.87 -26.18
N GLU A 281 4.19 -9.73 -25.70
CA GLU A 281 4.11 -11.13 -26.09
C GLU A 281 3.85 -11.29 -27.60
N ALA A 282 2.89 -10.53 -28.16
CA ALA A 282 2.65 -10.50 -29.60
C ALA A 282 3.87 -9.99 -30.39
N GLN A 283 4.49 -8.89 -29.94
CA GLN A 283 5.69 -8.36 -30.59
C GLN A 283 6.84 -9.38 -30.60
N GLN A 284 7.05 -10.10 -29.49
CA GLN A 284 8.04 -11.19 -29.39
C GLN A 284 7.77 -12.30 -30.40
N ALA A 285 6.50 -12.64 -30.61
CA ALA A 285 6.11 -13.65 -31.59
C ALA A 285 6.06 -13.15 -33.04
N GLY A 286 6.31 -11.86 -33.29
CA GLY A 286 6.16 -11.25 -34.61
C GLY A 286 4.70 -11.16 -35.07
N VAL A 287 3.76 -11.11 -34.13
CA VAL A 287 2.34 -10.81 -34.38
C VAL A 287 2.20 -9.29 -34.31
N VAL A 288 1.58 -8.66 -35.32
CA VAL A 288 1.45 -7.20 -35.37
C VAL A 288 0.31 -6.73 -34.45
N PRO A 289 0.59 -5.97 -33.38
CA PRO A 289 -0.47 -5.48 -32.50
C PRO A 289 -1.16 -4.23 -33.07
N ILE A 290 -2.47 -4.13 -32.83
CA ILE A 290 -3.29 -2.93 -33.03
C ILE A 290 -4.10 -2.65 -31.76
N ALA A 291 -4.08 -1.41 -31.28
CA ALA A 291 -4.73 -1.02 -30.05
C ALA A 291 -5.26 0.42 -30.08
N PHE A 292 -6.23 0.71 -29.22
CA PHE A 292 -6.60 2.09 -28.92
C PHE A 292 -5.49 2.78 -28.10
N ALA A 293 -5.12 4.01 -28.47
CA ALA A 293 -4.20 4.87 -27.73
C ALA A 293 -4.84 5.46 -26.46
N CYS A 294 -5.53 4.63 -25.68
CA CYS A 294 -6.37 5.07 -24.55
C CYS A 294 -5.59 5.28 -23.24
N VAL A 295 -4.36 4.77 -23.15
CA VAL A 295 -3.48 4.90 -21.98
C VAL A 295 -2.01 4.88 -22.42
N ASP A 296 -1.15 5.54 -21.64
CA ASP A 296 0.27 5.71 -22.00
C ASP A 296 1.05 4.40 -22.06
N GLY A 297 0.69 3.40 -21.26
CA GLY A 297 1.35 2.10 -21.32
C GLY A 297 1.09 1.32 -22.61
N ILE A 298 0.00 1.60 -23.34
CA ILE A 298 -0.21 1.08 -24.71
C ILE A 298 0.64 1.87 -25.69
N ILE A 299 0.62 3.21 -25.56
CA ILE A 299 1.37 4.13 -26.43
C ILE A 299 2.87 3.82 -26.34
N GLU A 300 3.42 3.61 -25.16
CA GLU A 300 4.83 3.27 -24.93
C GLU A 300 5.29 2.03 -25.71
N ILE A 301 4.49 0.96 -25.69
CA ILE A 301 4.82 -0.31 -26.35
C ILE A 301 4.76 -0.20 -27.87
N LEU A 302 3.76 0.53 -28.39
CA LEU A 302 3.46 0.59 -29.82
C LEU A 302 4.07 1.78 -30.55
N SER A 303 4.62 2.76 -29.84
CA SER A 303 5.19 3.96 -30.45
C SER A 303 6.52 3.69 -31.17
N PRO A 304 6.77 4.38 -32.30
CA PRO A 304 5.81 5.18 -33.05
C PRO A 304 4.77 4.30 -33.78
N SER A 305 3.55 4.83 -33.92
CA SER A 305 2.45 4.13 -34.61
C SER A 305 2.83 3.79 -36.06
N TRP A 306 2.36 2.65 -36.56
CA TRP A 306 2.68 2.05 -37.86
C TRP A 306 4.11 1.54 -38.03
N GLU A 307 4.94 1.54 -36.97
CA GLU A 307 6.25 0.88 -36.99
C GLU A 307 6.30 -0.35 -36.08
N ASN A 308 5.89 -0.21 -34.81
CA ASN A 308 5.96 -1.26 -33.78
C ASN A 308 4.58 -1.86 -33.45
N GLY A 309 3.59 -1.55 -34.28
CA GLY A 309 2.17 -1.79 -34.04
C GLY A 309 1.36 -0.60 -34.52
N VAL A 310 0.04 -0.66 -34.36
CA VAL A 310 -0.86 0.41 -34.77
C VAL A 310 -1.58 0.98 -33.55
N LEU A 311 -1.43 2.29 -33.36
CA LEU A 311 -2.21 3.09 -32.42
C LEU A 311 -3.37 3.75 -33.16
N VAL A 312 -4.58 3.53 -32.65
CA VAL A 312 -5.83 4.10 -33.15
C VAL A 312 -6.39 5.07 -32.12
N GLU A 313 -7.01 6.15 -32.57
CA GLU A 313 -7.72 7.09 -31.70
C GLU A 313 -8.69 6.37 -30.75
N PRO A 314 -8.73 6.73 -29.45
CA PRO A 314 -9.51 6.01 -28.46
C PRO A 314 -10.98 5.83 -28.84
N PHE A 315 -11.40 4.57 -28.91
CA PHE A 315 -12.79 4.13 -29.07
C PHE A 315 -13.45 4.44 -30.42
N ASP A 316 -12.68 4.89 -31.42
CA ASP A 316 -13.15 4.99 -32.80
C ASP A 316 -13.11 3.61 -33.47
N LEU A 317 -14.28 2.95 -33.50
CA LEU A 317 -14.40 1.59 -34.05
C LEU A 317 -14.23 1.56 -35.58
N ASP A 318 -14.59 2.64 -36.27
CA ASP A 318 -14.51 2.70 -37.73
C ASP A 318 -13.06 2.93 -38.17
N ALA A 319 -12.34 3.82 -37.49
CA ALA A 319 -10.90 3.98 -37.69
C ALA A 319 -10.12 2.69 -37.36
N PHE A 320 -10.51 1.99 -36.28
CA PHE A 320 -9.89 0.71 -35.93
C PHE A 320 -10.14 -0.34 -37.02
N ALA A 321 -11.38 -0.45 -37.51
CA ALA A 321 -11.73 -1.35 -38.60
C ALA A 321 -10.98 -1.03 -39.89
N ALA A 322 -10.81 0.25 -40.24
CA ALA A 322 -10.04 0.67 -41.40
C ALA A 322 -8.55 0.31 -41.27
N ALA A 323 -7.95 0.55 -40.10
CA ALA A 323 -6.57 0.20 -39.83
C ALA A 323 -6.34 -1.33 -39.84
N LEU A 324 -7.25 -2.08 -39.22
CA LEU A 324 -7.25 -3.54 -39.25
C LEU A 324 -7.38 -4.07 -40.69
N SER A 325 -8.30 -3.51 -41.48
CA SER A 325 -8.47 -3.86 -42.89
C SER A 325 -7.20 -3.62 -43.71
N ARG A 326 -6.49 -2.51 -43.46
CA ARG A 326 -5.21 -2.24 -44.12
C ARG A 326 -4.16 -3.28 -43.76
N LEU A 327 -4.02 -3.60 -42.47
CA LEU A 327 -3.12 -4.66 -42.04
C LEU A 327 -3.46 -6.01 -42.68
N MET A 328 -4.74 -6.35 -42.81
CA MET A 328 -5.19 -7.62 -43.41
C MET A 328 -4.90 -7.72 -44.92
N SER A 329 -4.85 -6.59 -45.63
CA SER A 329 -4.60 -6.54 -47.08
C SER A 329 -3.12 -6.38 -47.48
N ASP A 330 -2.25 -5.96 -46.55
CA ASP A 330 -0.87 -5.58 -46.86
C ASP A 330 0.15 -6.49 -46.15
N ASP A 331 0.54 -7.57 -46.82
CA ASP A 331 1.45 -8.58 -46.28
C ASP A 331 2.87 -8.02 -46.04
N ASP A 332 3.35 -7.15 -46.93
CA ASP A 332 4.68 -6.54 -46.82
C ASP A 332 4.76 -5.58 -45.62
N LEU A 333 3.72 -4.76 -45.43
CA LEU A 333 3.58 -3.92 -44.25
C LEU A 333 3.61 -4.78 -42.97
N ARG A 334 2.85 -5.88 -42.93
CA ARG A 334 2.85 -6.77 -41.76
C ARG A 334 4.23 -7.39 -41.52
N HIS A 335 4.94 -7.83 -42.55
CA HIS A 335 6.29 -8.40 -42.40
C HIS A 335 7.30 -7.37 -41.89
N GLN A 336 7.26 -6.14 -42.41
CA GLN A 336 8.12 -5.05 -41.94
C GLN A 336 7.84 -4.72 -40.47
N MET A 337 6.56 -4.53 -40.11
CA MET A 337 6.17 -4.25 -38.73
C MET A 337 6.53 -5.39 -37.79
N ALA A 338 6.34 -6.66 -38.19
CA ALA A 338 6.72 -7.82 -37.38
C ALA A 338 8.23 -7.88 -37.10
N ALA A 339 9.07 -7.47 -38.06
CA ALA A 339 10.51 -7.36 -37.85
C ALA A 339 10.87 -6.25 -36.85
N ASN A 340 10.19 -5.10 -36.91
CA ASN A 340 10.38 -4.01 -35.95
C ASN A 340 9.88 -4.37 -34.55
N CYS A 341 8.72 -5.02 -34.45
CA CYS A 341 8.18 -5.54 -33.20
C CYS A 341 9.18 -6.42 -32.44
N ARG A 342 9.84 -7.36 -33.15
CA ARG A 342 10.88 -8.23 -32.57
C ARG A 342 12.13 -7.46 -32.11
N LYS A 343 12.42 -6.29 -32.68
CA LYS A 343 13.50 -5.42 -32.20
C LYS A 343 13.05 -4.64 -30.96
N LYS A 344 11.88 -3.99 -31.02
CA LYS A 344 11.31 -3.18 -29.94
C LYS A 344 11.17 -3.98 -28.64
N VAL A 345 10.70 -5.23 -28.72
CA VAL A 345 10.48 -6.06 -27.53
C VAL A 345 11.76 -6.35 -26.72
N ASN A 346 12.95 -6.23 -27.33
CA ASN A 346 14.21 -6.42 -26.60
C ASN A 346 14.39 -5.39 -25.47
N HIS A 347 13.76 -4.22 -25.57
CA HIS A 347 13.73 -3.20 -24.52
C HIS A 347 12.99 -3.70 -23.26
N TYR A 348 12.09 -4.67 -23.43
CA TYR A 348 11.33 -5.29 -22.35
C TYR A 348 11.90 -6.65 -21.94
N SER A 349 13.02 -7.10 -22.52
CA SER A 349 13.62 -8.41 -22.17
C SER A 349 13.96 -8.50 -20.67
N ILE A 350 13.90 -9.71 -20.11
CA ILE A 350 14.35 -9.97 -18.74
C ILE A 350 15.77 -9.46 -18.52
N GLU A 351 16.64 -9.56 -19.53
CA GLU A 351 18.03 -9.12 -19.48
C GLU A 351 18.18 -7.60 -19.45
N HIS A 352 17.32 -6.86 -20.15
CA HIS A 352 17.35 -5.39 -20.14
C HIS A 352 16.75 -4.84 -18.84
N VAL A 353 15.52 -5.25 -18.52
CA VAL A 353 14.80 -4.82 -17.32
C VAL A 353 15.52 -5.30 -16.06
N GLY A 354 16.05 -6.52 -16.06
CA GLY A 354 16.82 -7.07 -14.94
C GLY A 354 18.09 -6.27 -14.62
N ARG A 355 18.80 -5.78 -15.64
CA ARG A 355 19.96 -4.90 -15.44
C ARG A 355 19.57 -3.54 -14.86
N ALA A 356 18.46 -2.95 -15.32
CA ALA A 356 17.95 -1.71 -14.73
C ALA A 356 17.58 -1.90 -13.24
N TRP A 357 17.00 -3.05 -12.90
CA TRP A 357 16.75 -3.42 -11.51
C TRP A 357 18.04 -3.59 -10.69
N GLU A 358 19.07 -4.26 -11.23
CA GLU A 358 20.35 -4.39 -10.52
C GLU A 358 21.00 -3.05 -10.26
N GLN A 359 21.04 -2.16 -11.24
CA GLN A 359 21.54 -0.80 -11.08
C GLN A 359 20.82 -0.05 -9.97
N LEU A 360 19.48 -0.17 -9.90
CA LEU A 360 18.70 0.41 -8.82
C LEU A 360 19.07 -0.17 -7.44
N LEU A 361 19.25 -1.49 -7.35
CA LEU A 361 19.62 -2.14 -6.09
C LEU A 361 21.05 -1.78 -5.66
N GLU A 362 21.98 -1.70 -6.60
CA GLU A 362 23.36 -1.25 -6.36
C GLU A 362 23.39 0.19 -5.89
N GLN A 363 22.61 1.07 -6.53
CA GLN A 363 22.46 2.46 -6.10
C GLN A 363 21.89 2.54 -4.68
N LEU A 364 20.83 1.79 -4.37
CA LEU A 364 20.26 1.78 -3.01
C LEU A 364 21.21 1.17 -1.97
N ALA A 365 22.10 0.27 -2.39
CA ALA A 365 23.14 -0.29 -1.53
C ALA A 365 24.30 0.68 -1.30
N SER A 366 24.70 1.47 -2.30
CA SER A 366 25.74 2.52 -2.18
C SER A 366 25.23 3.74 -1.41
N ASP A 367 23.98 4.11 -1.69
CA ASP A 367 23.31 5.25 -1.10
C ASP A 367 22.71 4.89 0.25
N LYS A 368 22.97 3.68 0.77
CA LYS A 368 22.52 3.20 2.09
C LYS A 368 22.62 4.38 3.04
N PRO A 369 21.48 5.04 3.35
CA PRO A 369 21.49 5.94 4.46
C PRO A 369 21.87 5.02 5.61
N THR A 370 22.79 5.46 6.46
CA THR A 370 22.77 4.97 7.82
C THR A 370 21.38 5.31 8.36
N ARG A 371 20.39 4.43 8.11
CA ARG A 371 19.13 4.37 8.85
C ARG A 371 19.52 3.83 10.20
N ASP A 372 20.15 4.73 10.92
CA ASP A 372 20.82 4.49 12.17
C ASP A 372 19.70 4.29 13.18
N MET A 373 19.27 3.04 13.31
CA MET A 373 18.26 2.64 14.29
C MET A 373 18.74 2.91 15.72
N ASP A 374 20.04 3.23 15.90
CA ASP A 374 20.70 3.61 17.15
C ASP A 374 20.87 5.13 17.39
N THR A 375 20.57 6.02 16.42
CA THR A 375 20.70 7.49 16.63
C THR A 375 19.38 8.25 16.72
N ARG A 376 18.24 7.59 16.96
CA ARG A 376 17.02 8.36 17.29
C ARG A 376 17.28 9.16 18.55
N THR A 377 17.22 10.48 18.42
CA THR A 377 17.43 11.35 19.57
C THR A 377 16.14 11.35 20.36
N ILE A 378 16.13 10.58 21.45
CA ILE A 378 15.03 10.63 22.42
C ILE A 378 15.36 11.73 23.43
N THR A 379 14.68 12.86 23.30
CA THR A 379 14.74 13.96 24.27
C THR A 379 13.57 13.85 25.24
N ILE A 380 13.78 14.32 26.47
CA ILE A 380 12.74 14.46 27.49
C ILE A 380 12.68 15.93 27.86
N ARG A 381 11.48 16.50 27.87
CA ARG A 381 11.23 17.88 28.31
C ARG A 381 10.06 17.94 29.29
N ALA A 382 10.02 19.00 30.08
CA ALA A 382 8.82 19.34 30.83
C ALA A 382 7.66 19.59 29.86
N ALA A 383 6.45 19.15 30.24
CA ALA A 383 5.27 19.47 29.46
C ALA A 383 4.88 20.95 29.61
N VAL A 384 4.17 21.47 28.61
CA VAL A 384 3.50 22.77 28.62
C VAL A 384 1.99 22.56 28.45
N ALA A 385 1.18 23.61 28.65
CA ALA A 385 -0.27 23.50 28.54
C ALA A 385 -0.74 22.95 27.18
N ASP A 386 -0.03 23.27 26.10
CA ASP A 386 -0.32 22.77 24.75
C ASP A 386 -0.15 21.25 24.59
N ASP A 387 0.55 20.57 25.52
CA ASP A 387 0.69 19.11 25.51
C ASP A 387 -0.52 18.37 26.10
N ALA A 388 -1.56 19.08 26.52
CA ALA A 388 -2.72 18.51 27.21
C ALA A 388 -3.38 17.33 26.46
N GLU A 389 -3.46 17.39 25.14
CA GLU A 389 -3.99 16.28 24.34
C GLU A 389 -3.13 15.01 24.43
N LEU A 390 -1.80 15.17 24.44
CA LEU A 390 -0.87 14.05 24.52
C LEU A 390 -0.87 13.45 25.92
N ILE A 391 -0.87 14.28 26.96
CA ILE A 391 -0.98 13.85 28.36
C ILE A 391 -2.26 13.05 28.56
N ALA A 392 -3.42 13.60 28.15
CA ALA A 392 -4.69 12.90 28.25
C ALA A 392 -4.71 11.57 27.48
N THR A 393 -4.08 11.55 26.30
CA THR A 393 -3.95 10.31 25.51
C THR A 393 -3.08 9.28 26.23
N ALA A 394 -1.96 9.70 26.82
CA ALA A 394 -1.07 8.82 27.57
C ALA A 394 -1.73 8.24 28.83
N VAL A 395 -2.48 9.07 29.57
CA VAL A 395 -3.25 8.65 30.75
C VAL A 395 -4.33 7.64 30.36
N CYS A 396 -5.15 7.93 29.34
CA CYS A 396 -6.15 6.97 28.86
C CYS A 396 -5.50 5.64 28.44
N MET A 397 -4.37 5.67 27.75
CA MET A 397 -3.66 4.45 27.36
C MET A 397 -3.16 3.63 28.57
N ALA A 398 -2.71 4.29 29.63
CA ALA A 398 -2.23 3.63 30.85
C ALA A 398 -3.34 2.83 31.55
N VAL A 399 -4.57 3.35 31.53
CA VAL A 399 -5.76 2.69 32.12
C VAL A 399 -6.56 1.84 31.14
N GLY A 400 -6.06 1.63 29.92
CA GLY A 400 -6.69 0.75 28.92
C GLY A 400 -7.83 1.38 28.10
N TYR A 401 -7.97 2.70 28.11
CA TYR A 401 -8.95 3.47 27.34
C TYR A 401 -8.34 4.15 26.10
N ASP A 402 -9.19 4.60 25.18
CA ASP A 402 -8.80 5.43 24.03
C ASP A 402 -9.49 6.81 24.04
N ARG A 403 -9.21 7.64 23.03
CA ARG A 403 -9.75 9.02 22.93
C ARG A 403 -11.27 9.08 22.75
N SER A 404 -11.93 7.95 22.45
CA SER A 404 -13.39 7.88 22.35
C SER A 404 -14.06 7.63 23.70
N HIS A 405 -13.30 7.26 24.74
CA HIS A 405 -13.87 7.03 26.06
C HIS A 405 -14.39 8.34 26.66
N PRO A 406 -15.58 8.35 27.30
CA PRO A 406 -16.17 9.55 27.90
C PRO A 406 -15.30 10.26 28.96
N ILE A 407 -14.30 9.57 29.51
CA ILE A 407 -13.33 10.14 30.47
C ILE A 407 -12.24 10.99 29.81
N TYR A 408 -12.01 10.85 28.50
CA TYR A 408 -10.93 11.54 27.81
C TYR A 408 -11.00 13.09 27.94
N PRO A 409 -12.18 13.73 27.80
CA PRO A 409 -12.32 15.17 28.04
C PRO A 409 -11.94 15.62 29.45
N VAL A 410 -12.15 14.77 30.47
CA VAL A 410 -11.76 15.04 31.86
C VAL A 410 -10.24 15.17 31.95
N PHE A 411 -9.50 14.18 31.46
CA PHE A 411 -8.03 14.22 31.50
C PHE A 411 -7.45 15.35 30.66
N ARG A 412 -8.07 15.69 29.52
CA ARG A 412 -7.64 16.84 28.70
C ARG A 412 -7.80 18.16 29.46
N GLU A 413 -8.96 18.39 30.09
CA GLU A 413 -9.23 19.63 30.82
C GLU A 413 -8.40 19.72 32.12
N LEU A 414 -8.03 18.60 32.74
CA LEU A 414 -7.08 18.56 33.85
C LEU A 414 -5.64 18.86 33.42
N ALA A 415 -5.23 18.36 32.26
CA ALA A 415 -3.87 18.55 31.74
C ALA A 415 -3.56 20.00 31.36
N GLU A 416 -4.58 20.83 31.10
CA GLU A 416 -4.43 22.27 30.84
C GLU A 416 -4.25 23.10 32.13
N ARG A 417 -4.58 22.55 33.31
CA ARG A 417 -4.54 23.28 34.59
C ARG A 417 -3.13 23.35 35.15
N GLU A 418 -2.84 24.37 35.95
CA GLU A 418 -1.58 24.45 36.71
C GLU A 418 -1.58 23.60 37.99
N VAL A 419 -2.75 23.44 38.62
CA VAL A 419 -2.94 22.66 39.86
C VAL A 419 -4.00 21.60 39.59
N ALA A 420 -3.55 20.38 39.33
CA ALA A 420 -4.34 19.15 39.16
C ALA A 420 -3.40 17.94 39.10
N GLN A 421 -3.88 16.75 39.48
CA GLN A 421 -3.12 15.50 39.45
C GLN A 421 -2.47 15.26 38.07
N TYR A 422 -3.28 15.37 37.00
CA TYR A 422 -2.87 15.17 35.62
C TYR A 422 -2.41 16.45 34.89
N SER A 423 -2.07 17.51 35.64
CA SER A 423 -1.58 18.78 35.10
C SER A 423 -0.31 18.61 34.24
N TYR A 424 -0.14 19.46 33.22
CA TYR A 424 1.13 19.58 32.50
C TYR A 424 2.34 19.87 33.42
N ARG A 425 2.14 20.53 34.58
CA ARG A 425 3.21 20.77 35.57
C ARG A 425 3.75 19.47 36.18
N ASN A 426 2.91 18.45 36.25
CA ASN A 426 3.21 17.12 36.78
C ASN A 426 3.66 16.14 35.69
N ALA A 427 3.83 16.60 34.43
CA ALA A 427 4.12 15.72 33.30
C ALA A 427 5.50 15.99 32.67
N LEU A 428 6.10 14.92 32.13
CA LEU A 428 7.22 14.99 31.18
C LEU A 428 6.79 14.42 29.83
N ILE A 429 7.28 15.03 28.76
CA ILE A 429 7.05 14.61 27.38
C ILE A 429 8.34 14.02 26.82
N ALA A 430 8.22 12.86 26.18
CA ALA A 430 9.28 12.31 25.34
C ALA A 430 9.05 12.73 23.90
N GLU A 431 10.12 13.16 23.23
CA GLU A 431 10.14 13.37 21.80
C GLU A 431 11.12 12.41 21.16
N VAL A 432 10.76 11.86 20.01
CA VAL A 432 11.64 11.07 19.16
C VAL A 432 11.88 11.91 17.92
N ASP A 433 13.11 12.38 17.75
CA ASP A 433 13.52 13.24 16.63
C ASP A 433 12.64 14.51 16.53
N GLY A 434 12.33 15.12 17.69
CA GLY A 434 11.52 16.35 17.79
C GLY A 434 10.00 16.14 17.67
N VAL A 435 9.53 14.89 17.56
CA VAL A 435 8.09 14.58 17.51
C VAL A 435 7.64 13.96 18.82
N ALA A 436 6.58 14.51 19.41
CA ALA A 436 6.04 14.04 20.67
C ALA A 436 5.58 12.57 20.61
N ALA A 437 6.13 11.75 21.49
CA ALA A 437 6.14 10.30 21.40
C ALA A 437 5.46 9.60 22.58
N GLY A 438 5.38 10.26 23.73
CA GLY A 438 4.73 9.75 24.92
C GLY A 438 4.82 10.74 26.07
N ALA A 439 4.08 10.45 27.14
CA ALA A 439 4.10 11.25 28.36
C ALA A 439 4.13 10.34 29.59
N ILE A 440 4.67 10.88 30.68
CA ILE A 440 4.59 10.32 32.03
C ILE A 440 4.11 11.40 32.99
N VAL A 441 3.22 11.03 33.91
CA VAL A 441 2.67 11.89 34.96
C VAL A 441 3.14 11.37 36.32
N GLY A 442 3.57 12.29 37.18
CA GLY A 442 3.92 12.00 38.56
C GLY A 442 3.90 13.24 39.44
N TYR A 443 3.64 13.05 40.73
CA TYR A 443 3.41 14.12 41.69
C TYR A 443 3.81 13.72 43.12
N ASP A 444 3.95 14.71 43.99
CA ASP A 444 4.21 14.50 45.41
C ASP A 444 2.96 13.90 46.09
N GLY A 445 3.11 12.71 46.69
CA GLY A 445 2.03 12.04 47.39
C GLY A 445 1.49 12.83 48.59
N ALA A 446 2.27 13.73 49.18
CA ALA A 446 1.79 14.63 50.24
C ALA A 446 0.75 15.66 49.73
N ARG A 447 0.70 15.91 48.42
CA ARG A 447 -0.23 16.85 47.77
C ARG A 447 -1.41 16.16 47.10
N LEU A 448 -1.58 14.85 47.29
CA LEU A 448 -2.60 14.08 46.59
C LEU A 448 -4.01 14.66 46.77
N GLU A 449 -4.38 15.03 48.00
CA GLU A 449 -5.71 15.59 48.30
C GLU A 449 -5.96 16.92 47.56
N GLU A 450 -4.97 17.83 47.58
CA GLU A 450 -4.99 19.11 46.86
C GLU A 450 -5.10 18.89 45.33
N LEU A 451 -4.30 17.98 44.79
CA LEU A 451 -4.21 17.73 43.36
C LEU A 451 -5.42 16.98 42.80
N ARG A 452 -6.14 16.23 43.62
CA ARG A 452 -7.31 15.43 43.22
C ARG A 452 -8.61 16.22 43.26
N GLU A 453 -8.71 17.27 44.07
CA GLU A 453 -9.91 18.12 44.18
C GLU A 453 -10.48 18.57 42.81
N PRO A 454 -9.66 19.02 41.83
CA PRO A 454 -10.13 19.45 40.51
C PRO A 454 -10.83 18.37 39.67
N ILE A 455 -10.66 17.10 40.02
CA ILE A 455 -11.18 15.95 39.26
C ILE A 455 -12.68 15.77 39.50
N PHE A 456 -13.15 15.92 40.73
CA PHE A 456 -14.53 15.60 41.10
C PHE A 456 -15.59 16.40 40.33
N PRO A 457 -15.47 17.74 40.18
CA PRO A 457 -16.42 18.52 39.39
C PRO A 457 -16.42 18.14 37.90
N LEU A 458 -15.29 17.65 37.38
CA LEU A 458 -15.18 17.22 35.97
C LEU A 458 -15.77 15.83 35.76
N LEU A 459 -15.59 14.91 36.71
CA LEU A 459 -16.26 13.60 36.66
C LEU A 459 -17.78 13.77 36.70
N GLU A 460 -18.30 14.64 37.57
CA GLU A 460 -19.73 14.95 37.60
C GLU A 460 -20.20 15.58 36.27
N LYS A 461 -19.45 16.54 35.73
CA LYS A 461 -19.75 17.22 34.46
C LYS A 461 -19.80 16.28 33.25
N TYR A 462 -18.87 15.33 33.12
CA TYR A 462 -18.74 14.51 31.91
C TYR A 462 -19.27 13.08 32.05
N LEU A 463 -19.31 12.52 33.26
CA LEU A 463 -19.73 11.14 33.51
C LEU A 463 -20.99 11.03 34.38
N GLY A 464 -21.35 12.07 35.12
CA GLY A 464 -22.53 12.06 36.00
C GLY A 464 -22.40 11.14 37.22
N GLU A 465 -21.18 10.74 37.57
CA GLU A 465 -20.89 9.78 38.65
C GLU A 465 -20.04 10.41 39.76
N ALA A 466 -20.38 10.10 41.02
CA ALA A 466 -19.51 10.30 42.16
C ALA A 466 -18.68 9.03 42.39
N LEU A 467 -17.47 8.99 41.82
CA LEU A 467 -16.53 7.88 42.02
C LEU A 467 -15.78 8.05 43.34
N GLN A 468 -15.80 7.02 44.18
CA GLN A 468 -14.91 6.91 45.34
C GLN A 468 -13.59 6.28 44.87
N ILE A 469 -12.52 7.08 44.81
CA ILE A 469 -11.19 6.66 44.35
C ILE A 469 -10.34 6.32 45.58
N GLU A 470 -9.81 5.09 45.64
CA GLU A 470 -8.87 4.65 46.68
C GLU A 470 -7.52 5.37 46.53
N ASP A 471 -6.80 5.63 47.63
CA ASP A 471 -5.52 6.34 47.57
C ASP A 471 -4.39 5.48 46.99
N GLU A 472 -3.81 5.91 45.87
CA GLU A 472 -2.74 5.19 45.19
C GLU A 472 -1.34 5.41 45.81
N CYS A 473 -1.14 6.49 46.55
CA CYS A 473 0.13 6.89 47.15
C CYS A 473 -0.01 7.43 48.57
N GLU A 474 1.10 7.49 49.31
CA GLU A 474 1.15 8.00 50.68
C GLU A 474 2.10 9.20 50.79
N ALA A 475 1.93 10.00 51.84
CA ALA A 475 2.87 11.09 52.14
C ALA A 475 4.29 10.52 52.38
N GLY A 476 5.29 11.15 51.77
CA GLY A 476 6.69 10.75 51.88
C GLY A 476 7.22 9.87 50.74
N GLU A 477 6.47 9.72 49.64
CA GLU A 477 6.96 9.26 48.34
C GLU A 477 6.51 10.19 47.20
N PHE A 478 7.32 10.32 46.15
CA PHE A 478 6.87 10.88 44.87
C PHE A 478 6.27 9.75 44.04
N TYR A 479 5.04 9.93 43.57
CA TYR A 479 4.28 8.86 42.93
C TYR A 479 4.26 9.01 41.40
N LEU A 480 4.57 7.92 40.67
CA LEU A 480 4.41 7.83 39.23
C LEU A 480 3.07 7.16 38.90
N ASP A 481 2.15 7.93 38.37
CA ASP A 481 0.75 7.49 38.15
C ASP A 481 0.56 6.85 36.78
N SER A 482 0.80 7.61 35.71
CA SER A 482 0.43 7.22 34.36
C SER A 482 1.59 7.37 33.40
N ILE A 483 1.89 6.31 32.65
CA ILE A 483 2.86 6.33 31.55
C ILE A 483 2.22 5.79 30.27
N GLY A 484 2.33 6.56 29.19
CA GLY A 484 1.82 6.16 27.87
C GLY A 484 2.78 6.56 26.76
N VAL A 485 3.15 5.58 25.93
CA VAL A 485 3.94 5.80 24.70
C VAL A 485 3.05 5.49 23.51
N LEU A 486 2.93 6.46 22.57
CA LEU A 486 2.07 6.29 21.41
C LEU A 486 2.47 5.04 20.61
N PRO A 487 1.51 4.30 20.02
CA PRO A 487 1.77 2.98 19.45
C PRO A 487 2.88 2.91 18.39
N GLN A 488 3.11 4.00 17.66
CA GLN A 488 4.16 4.11 16.65
C GLN A 488 5.57 4.27 17.23
N PHE A 489 5.72 4.72 18.48
CA PHE A 489 7.02 4.90 19.17
C PHE A 489 7.32 3.82 20.22
N GLN A 490 6.41 2.86 20.40
CA GLN A 490 6.62 1.72 21.30
C GLN A 490 7.74 0.80 20.78
N GLY A 491 8.53 0.27 21.73
CA GLY A 491 9.68 -0.61 21.44
C GLY A 491 11.01 0.13 21.22
N LEU A 492 11.01 1.46 21.27
CA LEU A 492 12.20 2.30 21.06
C LEU A 492 12.90 2.72 22.37
N GLY A 493 12.53 2.13 23.52
CA GLY A 493 13.07 2.54 24.82
C GLY A 493 12.51 3.85 25.40
N VAL A 494 11.56 4.52 24.72
CA VAL A 494 10.92 5.77 25.18
C VAL A 494 10.35 5.66 26.60
N GLY A 495 9.64 4.57 26.90
CA GLY A 495 9.05 4.37 28.24
C GLY A 495 10.10 4.27 29.35
N ALA A 496 11.22 3.60 29.07
CA ALA A 496 12.33 3.49 30.03
C ALA A 496 12.95 4.87 30.33
N ARG A 497 13.14 5.69 29.29
CA ARG A 497 13.67 7.06 29.43
C ARG A 497 12.72 7.98 30.19
N LEU A 498 11.41 7.89 29.94
CA LEU A 498 10.40 8.63 30.70
C LEU A 498 10.43 8.28 32.19
N LEU A 499 10.48 6.98 32.53
CA LEU A 499 10.55 6.52 33.92
C LEU A 499 11.83 7.01 34.62
N THR A 500 12.97 6.88 33.95
CA THR A 500 14.26 7.35 34.48
C THR A 500 14.25 8.87 34.68
N ALA A 501 13.81 9.63 33.68
CA ALA A 501 13.78 11.08 33.76
C ALA A 501 12.84 11.61 34.85
N MET A 502 11.67 10.98 35.04
CA MET A 502 10.74 11.41 36.09
C MET A 502 11.26 11.07 37.49
N ARG A 503 11.89 9.91 37.66
CA ARG A 503 12.58 9.55 38.91
C ARG A 503 13.70 10.55 39.23
N ASP A 504 14.54 10.84 38.25
CA ASP A 504 15.68 11.74 38.44
C ASP A 504 15.21 13.17 38.75
N ARG A 505 14.09 13.62 38.14
CA ARG A 505 13.41 14.86 38.51
C ARG A 505 12.93 14.83 39.96
N ALA A 506 12.24 13.78 40.40
CA ALA A 506 11.75 13.67 41.77
C ALA A 506 12.88 13.72 42.81
N PHE A 507 14.01 13.06 42.53
CA PHE A 507 15.19 13.12 43.38
C PHE A 507 15.85 14.51 43.38
N ALA A 508 15.90 15.18 42.22
CA ALA A 508 16.37 16.56 42.12
C ALA A 508 15.49 17.55 42.90
N ASP A 509 14.17 17.28 42.95
CA ASP A 509 13.18 18.05 43.70
C ASP A 509 13.19 17.72 45.22
N GLY A 510 14.09 16.82 45.67
CA GLY A 510 14.36 16.54 47.09
C GLY A 510 13.63 15.33 47.68
N HIS A 511 12.86 14.60 46.87
CA HIS A 511 12.20 13.37 47.33
C HIS A 511 13.22 12.25 47.54
N GLN A 512 13.06 11.45 48.59
CA GLN A 512 13.97 10.32 48.89
C GLN A 512 13.51 9.00 48.29
N ARG A 513 12.21 8.89 47.96
CA ARG A 513 11.55 7.67 47.47
C ARG A 513 10.64 7.98 46.30
N VAL A 514 10.69 7.14 45.27
CA VAL A 514 9.79 7.21 44.10
C VAL A 514 9.03 5.90 43.98
N GLY A 515 7.70 5.98 44.06
CA GLY A 515 6.79 4.83 44.06
C GLY A 515 5.96 4.71 42.78
N LEU A 516 5.55 3.49 42.44
CA LEU A 516 4.54 3.20 41.43
C LEU A 516 3.81 1.90 41.76
N ILE A 517 2.67 1.65 41.12
CA ILE A 517 1.98 0.35 41.21
C ILE A 517 1.95 -0.35 39.85
N VAL A 518 1.94 -1.68 39.86
CA VAL A 518 1.82 -2.50 38.64
C VAL A 518 0.88 -3.67 38.85
N ASP A 519 -0.05 -3.87 37.92
CA ASP A 519 -1.00 -4.99 37.97
C ASP A 519 -0.27 -6.34 37.98
N PHE A 520 -0.74 -7.27 38.80
CA PHE A 520 -0.27 -8.65 38.83
C PHE A 520 -0.38 -9.34 37.46
N GLU A 521 -1.35 -8.93 36.65
CA GLU A 521 -1.59 -9.43 35.30
C GLU A 521 -0.67 -8.79 34.23
N ASN A 522 0.23 -7.88 34.62
CA ASN A 522 1.18 -7.22 33.72
C ASN A 522 2.67 -7.52 34.05
N PRO A 523 3.13 -8.78 33.93
CA PRO A 523 4.51 -9.18 34.24
C PRO A 523 5.56 -8.63 33.25
N ARG A 524 5.14 -7.92 32.19
CA ARG A 524 6.04 -7.22 31.27
C ARG A 524 6.41 -5.84 31.80
N ALA A 525 5.43 -5.07 32.26
CA ALA A 525 5.67 -3.77 32.89
C ALA A 525 6.51 -3.92 34.15
N GLU A 526 6.19 -4.93 34.98
CA GLU A 526 6.97 -5.22 36.17
C GLU A 526 8.46 -5.47 35.87
N ARG A 527 8.76 -6.35 34.89
CA ARG A 527 10.16 -6.63 34.50
C ARG A 527 10.91 -5.38 34.04
N LEU A 528 10.23 -4.47 33.34
CA LEU A 528 10.82 -3.19 32.95
C LEU A 528 11.15 -2.36 34.19
N TYR A 529 10.20 -2.20 35.12
CA TYR A 529 10.41 -1.42 36.34
C TYR A 529 11.55 -1.99 37.19
N THR A 530 11.59 -3.31 37.36
CA THR A 530 12.69 -3.97 38.08
C THR A 530 14.04 -3.79 37.39
N SER A 531 14.09 -3.86 36.06
CA SER A 531 15.33 -3.59 35.31
C SER A 531 15.87 -2.17 35.49
N LEU A 532 15.00 -1.21 35.84
CA LEU A 532 15.35 0.19 36.07
C LEU A 532 15.62 0.52 37.55
N GLY A 533 15.58 -0.48 38.44
CA GLY A 533 15.95 -0.33 39.86
C GLY A 533 14.77 -0.19 40.84
N TRP A 534 13.53 -0.43 40.41
CA TRP A 534 12.39 -0.53 41.31
C TRP A 534 12.27 -1.94 41.91
N HIS A 535 11.92 -2.03 43.18
CA HIS A 535 11.74 -3.29 43.89
C HIS A 535 10.39 -3.32 44.61
N ARG A 536 9.83 -4.52 44.78
CA ARG A 536 8.55 -4.71 45.47
C ARG A 536 8.71 -4.34 46.95
N VAL A 537 7.80 -3.52 47.47
CA VAL A 537 7.73 -3.14 48.89
C VAL A 537 6.42 -3.54 49.54
N GLY A 538 5.40 -3.87 48.75
CA GLY A 538 4.11 -4.32 49.26
C GLY A 538 3.09 -4.64 48.17
N GLU A 539 1.86 -4.88 48.60
CA GLU A 539 0.69 -5.04 47.74
C GLU A 539 -0.30 -3.92 48.02
N LYS A 540 -0.92 -3.38 46.96
CA LYS A 540 -2.01 -2.42 47.06
C LYS A 540 -3.22 -2.92 46.27
N ARG A 541 -4.39 -2.41 46.65
CA ARG A 541 -5.61 -2.53 45.84
C ARG A 541 -5.92 -1.17 45.25
N PHE A 542 -6.20 -1.15 43.95
CA PHE A 542 -6.57 0.08 43.25
C PHE A 542 -7.59 -0.24 42.17
N LEU A 543 -8.72 0.48 42.16
CA LEU A 543 -9.85 0.25 41.24
C LEU A 543 -10.32 -1.21 41.18
N GLY A 544 -10.23 -1.93 42.29
CA GLY A 544 -10.63 -3.34 42.39
C GLY A 544 -9.55 -4.36 42.00
N HIS A 545 -8.43 -3.93 41.41
CA HIS A 545 -7.30 -4.77 41.00
C HIS A 545 -6.26 -4.92 42.11
N ARG A 546 -5.59 -6.08 42.17
CA ARG A 546 -4.43 -6.30 43.06
C ARG A 546 -3.16 -5.94 42.29
N MET A 547 -2.36 -5.07 42.90
CA MET A 547 -1.16 -4.51 42.26
C MET A 547 0.04 -4.62 43.19
N TRP A 548 1.23 -4.82 42.59
CA TRP A 548 2.49 -4.74 43.32
C TRP A 548 2.82 -3.26 43.51
N HIS A 549 3.10 -2.84 44.74
CA HIS A 549 3.70 -1.54 45.02
C HIS A 549 5.21 -1.67 44.94
N LEU A 550 5.81 -0.89 44.04
CA LEU A 550 7.23 -0.88 43.79
C LEU A 550 7.79 0.48 44.18
N GLN A 551 8.97 0.48 44.80
CA GLN A 551 9.70 1.70 45.15
C GLN A 551 11.15 1.65 44.67
N THR A 552 11.73 2.83 44.49
CA THR A 552 13.16 3.04 44.31
C THR A 552 13.60 4.23 45.17
N GLU A 553 14.84 4.19 45.63
CA GLU A 553 15.40 5.15 46.59
C GLU A 553 16.61 5.86 45.99
N GLN A 554 16.85 7.11 46.41
CA GLN A 554 18.04 7.85 46.04
C GLN A 554 19.26 7.18 46.69
N ARG A 555 20.19 6.67 45.88
CA ARG A 555 21.41 6.01 46.37
C ARG A 555 22.44 7.00 46.88
#